data_AF-A0A2P5GQP7-F1
#
_entry.id   AF-A0A2P5GQP7-F1
#
_cell.length_a   1.000
_cell.length_b   1.000
_cell.length_c   1.000
_cell.angle_alpha   90.00
_cell.angle_beta   90.00
_cell.angle_gamma   90.00
#
_symmetry.space_group_name_H-M   'P 1'
#
loop_
_entity.id
_entity.type
_entity.pdbx_description
1 polymer ?
#
loop_
_entity_poly.entity_id
_entity_poly.type
_entity_poly.pdbx_seq_one_letter_code
_entity_poly.pdbx_strand_id
1 'polypeptide(L)'
;MYRSKKWLAAVGQIEQCVLCGAWGVQVAHRNEGKGMGMKTDDCATAAICVTCHSQIDNGKVLSRDERRQLMDRAIVLTVIQMARRGLVVPV
;
A
#
# COMPACT_ATOMS: atom_id res chain seq x y z
N MET A 1 -11.97 -7.39 -9.58
CA MET A 1 -11.58 -6.31 -8.65
C MET A 1 -12.45 -6.37 -7.40
N TYR A 2 -11.91 -6.88 -6.30
CA TYR A 2 -12.48 -6.83 -4.96
C TYR A 2 -12.47 -5.40 -4.42
N ARG A 3 -13.60 -4.96 -3.85
CA ARG A 3 -13.76 -3.60 -3.30
C ARG A 3 -14.24 -3.67 -1.86
N SER A 4 -13.61 -2.90 -0.98
CA SER A 4 -13.97 -2.88 0.45
C SER A 4 -13.62 -1.54 1.08
N LYS A 5 -14.66 -0.72 1.31
CA LYS A 5 -14.50 0.55 2.05
C LYS A 5 -13.95 0.31 3.46
N LYS A 6 -14.36 -0.78 4.11
CA LYS A 6 -13.87 -1.19 5.44
C LYS A 6 -12.37 -1.46 5.41
N TRP A 7 -11.88 -2.15 4.39
CA TRP A 7 -10.45 -2.38 4.21
C TRP A 7 -9.68 -1.07 4.02
N LEU A 8 -10.12 -0.22 3.08
CA LEU A 8 -9.46 1.06 2.81
C LEU A 8 -9.43 1.97 4.04
N ALA A 9 -10.53 2.00 4.82
CA ALA A 9 -10.59 2.72 6.08
C ALA A 9 -9.60 2.16 7.11
N ALA A 10 -9.47 0.83 7.23
CA ALA A 10 -8.51 0.20 8.13
C ALA A 10 -7.05 0.49 7.72
N VAL A 11 -6.72 0.46 6.43
CA VAL A 11 -5.39 0.89 5.94
C VAL A 11 -5.13 2.36 6.30
N GLY A 12 -6.14 3.21 6.13
CA GLY A 12 -6.07 4.64 6.46
C GLY A 12 -5.88 4.97 7.94
N GLN A 13 -6.06 4.01 8.86
CA GLN A 13 -5.77 4.20 10.29
C GLN A 13 -4.28 4.07 10.64
N ILE A 14 -3.43 3.66 9.69
CA ILE A 14 -1.98 3.59 9.89
C ILE A 14 -1.39 4.97 9.61
N GLU A 15 -0.95 5.69 10.62
CA GLU A 15 -0.54 7.10 10.48
C GLU A 15 0.91 7.29 10.00
N GLN A 16 1.73 6.25 10.10
CA GLN A 16 3.14 6.25 9.70
C GLN A 16 3.36 5.35 8.49
N CYS A 17 4.12 5.84 7.52
CA CYS A 17 4.50 5.10 6.33
C CYS A 17 5.17 3.78 6.71
N VAL A 18 4.63 2.66 6.22
CA VAL A 18 5.17 1.34 6.56
C VAL A 18 6.57 1.06 6.01
N LEU A 19 7.06 1.88 5.07
CA LEU A 19 8.40 1.74 4.49
C LEU A 19 9.46 2.58 5.20
N CYS A 20 9.15 3.84 5.53
CA CYS A 20 10.15 4.80 6.04
C CYS A 20 9.81 5.40 7.42
N GLY A 21 8.64 5.12 7.98
CA GLY A 21 8.20 5.63 9.28
C GLY A 21 7.75 7.10 9.29
N ALA A 22 7.82 7.81 8.16
CA ALA A 22 7.35 9.19 8.06
C ALA A 22 5.85 9.29 8.39
N TRP A 23 5.45 10.34 9.12
CA TRP A 23 4.06 10.64 9.42
C TRP A 23 3.30 11.10 8.18
N GLY A 24 2.03 10.70 8.09
CA GLY A 24 1.14 10.98 6.96
C GLY A 24 1.24 9.93 5.86
N VAL A 25 0.13 9.25 5.59
CA VAL A 25 0.05 8.19 4.58
C VAL A 25 -1.02 8.47 3.54
N GLN A 26 -0.86 7.83 2.39
CA GLN A 26 -1.88 7.60 1.39
C GLN A 26 -2.17 6.10 1.31
N VAL A 27 -3.39 5.75 0.96
CA VAL A 27 -3.77 4.36 0.64
C VAL A 27 -3.43 4.10 -0.83
N ALA A 28 -2.24 3.55 -1.06
CA ALA A 28 -1.72 3.29 -2.40
C ALA A 28 -2.18 1.90 -2.89
N HIS A 29 -2.79 1.82 -4.07
CA HIS A 29 -3.13 0.54 -4.71
C HIS A 29 -1.94 -0.04 -5.47
N ARG A 30 -1.82 -1.37 -5.51
CA ARG A 30 -0.83 -2.06 -6.35
C ARG A 30 -0.84 -1.48 -7.78
N ASN A 31 0.36 -1.32 -8.35
CA ASN A 31 0.57 -0.71 -9.67
C ASN A 31 0.73 -1.73 -10.82
N GLU A 32 0.51 -3.02 -10.56
CA GLU A 32 0.61 -4.13 -11.51
C GLU A 32 -0.76 -4.79 -11.78
N GLY A 33 -0.91 -5.42 -12.94
CA GLY A 33 -2.13 -6.17 -13.31
C GLY A 33 -3.32 -5.28 -13.70
N LYS A 34 -3.06 -4.01 -14.01
CA LYS A 34 -4.07 -3.02 -14.37
C LYS A 34 -3.62 -2.14 -15.53
N GLY A 35 -4.59 -1.64 -16.29
CA GLY A 35 -4.38 -0.53 -17.23
C GLY A 35 -4.28 0.83 -16.52
N MET A 36 -3.89 1.84 -17.28
CA MET A 36 -3.66 3.20 -16.77
C MET A 36 -4.94 3.79 -16.16
N GLY A 37 -4.82 4.44 -14.99
CA GLY A 37 -5.95 5.05 -14.27
C GLY A 37 -6.89 4.07 -13.54
N MET A 38 -6.73 2.76 -13.74
CA MET A 38 -7.54 1.77 -13.02
C MET A 38 -6.97 1.47 -11.63
N LYS A 39 -7.81 0.89 -10.77
CA LYS A 39 -7.44 0.37 -9.45
C LYS A 39 -7.42 -1.16 -9.52
N THR A 40 -6.58 -1.77 -8.69
CA THR A 40 -6.61 -3.22 -8.43
C THR A 40 -7.55 -3.52 -7.26
N ASP A 41 -7.52 -4.74 -6.76
CA ASP A 41 -8.23 -5.14 -5.55
C ASP A 41 -7.86 -4.23 -4.36
N ASP A 42 -8.85 -3.83 -3.57
CA ASP A 42 -8.63 -2.96 -2.41
C ASP A 42 -7.75 -3.64 -1.35
N CYS A 43 -7.74 -4.98 -1.27
CA CYS A 43 -6.86 -5.72 -0.36
C CYS A 43 -5.38 -5.64 -0.76
N ALA A 44 -5.07 -5.29 -2.01
CA ALA A 44 -3.71 -5.05 -2.50
C ALA A 44 -3.37 -3.54 -2.38
N THR A 45 -3.47 -3.02 -1.16
CA THR A 45 -3.16 -1.62 -0.84
C THR A 45 -2.11 -1.50 0.27
N ALA A 46 -1.37 -0.39 0.26
CA ALA A 46 -0.34 -0.07 1.24
C ALA A 46 -0.55 1.32 1.87
N ALA A 47 -0.20 1.45 3.15
CA ALA A 47 -0.18 2.73 3.87
C ALA A 47 1.23 3.36 3.78
N ILE A 48 1.44 4.24 2.79
CA ILE A 48 2.76 4.83 2.50
C ILE A 48 2.68 6.35 2.33
N CYS A 49 3.74 7.07 2.68
CA CYS A 49 3.79 8.52 2.48
C CYS A 49 3.88 8.89 1.00
N VAL A 50 3.57 10.16 0.67
CA VAL A 50 3.58 10.68 -0.70
C VAL A 50 4.93 10.50 -1.41
N THR A 51 6.04 10.61 -0.68
CA THR A 51 7.39 10.44 -1.23
C THR A 51 7.63 9.00 -1.67
N CYS A 52 7.33 8.03 -0.79
CA CYS A 52 7.45 6.62 -1.13
C CYS A 52 6.47 6.22 -2.24
N HIS A 53 5.24 6.75 -2.20
CA HIS A 53 4.23 6.48 -3.22
C HIS A 53 4.67 6.95 -4.61
N SER A 54 5.15 8.20 -4.71
CA SER A 54 5.68 8.77 -5.96
C SER A 54 6.87 7.98 -6.48
N GLN A 55 7.79 7.57 -5.59
CA GLN A 55 8.95 6.77 -5.97
C GLN A 55 8.58 5.39 -6.52
N ILE A 56 7.55 4.74 -5.96
CA ILE A 56 7.06 3.44 -6.43
C ILE A 56 6.36 3.58 -7.79
N ASP A 57 5.52 4.62 -7.97
CA ASP A 57 4.73 4.76 -9.19
C ASP A 57 5.54 5.31 -10.37
N ASN A 58 6.38 6.30 -10.13
CA ASN A 58 7.02 7.09 -11.18
C ASN A 58 8.52 7.36 -10.94
N GLY A 59 9.09 6.83 -9.87
CA GLY A 59 10.50 7.03 -9.53
C GLY A 59 11.44 6.45 -10.60
N LYS A 60 12.57 7.14 -10.81
CA LYS A 60 13.60 6.77 -11.80
C LYS A 60 14.81 6.06 -11.20
N VAL A 61 14.93 6.05 -9.86
CA VAL A 61 16.08 5.46 -9.16
C VAL A 61 16.01 3.93 -9.16
N LEU A 62 14.80 3.38 -9.05
CA LEU A 62 14.55 1.95 -9.02
C LEU A 62 14.07 1.45 -10.39
N SER A 63 14.52 0.27 -10.79
CA SER A 63 13.97 -0.46 -11.92
C SER A 63 12.48 -0.76 -11.70
N ARG A 64 11.77 -1.12 -12.77
CA ARG A 64 10.35 -1.48 -12.69
C ARG A 64 10.09 -2.62 -11.70
N ASP A 65 10.94 -3.63 -11.70
CA ASP A 65 10.75 -4.83 -10.87
C ASP A 65 11.09 -4.54 -9.40
N GLU A 66 12.11 -3.72 -9.12
CA GLU A 66 12.39 -3.23 -7.76
C GLU A 66 11.22 -2.41 -7.20
N ARG A 67 10.58 -1.55 -8.03
CA ARG A 67 9.40 -0.79 -7.60
C ARG A 67 8.22 -1.71 -7.27
N ARG A 68 8.02 -2.78 -8.04
CA ARG A 68 6.98 -3.79 -7.78
C ARG A 68 7.27 -4.58 -6.50
N GLN A 69 8.51 -5.02 -6.30
CA GLN A 69 8.92 -5.70 -5.07
C GLN A 69 8.77 -4.79 -3.84
N LEU A 70 9.09 -3.50 -3.97
CA LEU A 70 8.90 -2.53 -2.90
C LEU A 70 7.42 -2.31 -2.57
N MET A 71 6.55 -2.29 -3.58
CA MET A 71 5.10 -2.24 -3.39
C MET A 71 4.58 -3.49 -2.68
N ASP A 72 5.06 -4.67 -3.07
CA ASP A 72 4.67 -5.95 -2.45
C ASP A 72 5.09 -6.01 -0.99
N ARG A 73 6.31 -5.58 -0.70
CA ARG A 73 6.78 -5.39 0.68
C ARG A 73 5.87 -4.42 1.46
N ALA A 74 5.49 -3.28 0.86
CA ALA A 74 4.63 -2.30 1.52
C ALA A 74 3.23 -2.85 1.83
N ILE A 75 2.64 -3.64 0.92
CA ILE A 75 1.35 -4.31 1.14
C ILE A 75 1.46 -5.30 2.30
N VAL A 76 2.48 -6.17 2.32
CA VAL A 76 2.69 -7.14 3.41
C VAL A 76 2.85 -6.43 4.76
N LEU A 77 3.69 -5.39 4.81
CA LEU A 77 3.89 -4.62 6.04
C LEU A 77 2.59 -3.92 6.51
N THR A 78 1.78 -3.44 5.58
CA THR A 78 0.47 -2.86 5.88
C THR A 78 -0.47 -3.89 6.52
N VAL A 79 -0.57 -5.09 5.95
CA VAL A 79 -1.39 -6.18 6.52
C VAL A 79 -0.90 -6.58 7.91
N ILE A 80 0.42 -6.68 8.11
CA ILE A 80 1.00 -6.94 9.44
C ILE A 80 0.60 -5.85 10.44
N GLN A 81 0.65 -4.57 10.04
CA GLN A 81 0.25 -3.47 10.91
C GLN A 81 -1.25 -3.48 11.22
N MET A 82 -2.10 -3.80 10.23
CA MET A 82 -3.53 -3.96 10.45
C MET A 82 -3.83 -5.09 11.44
N ALA A 83 -3.15 -6.23 11.32
CA ALA A 83 -3.30 -7.36 12.25
C ALA A 83 -2.84 -7.01 13.67
N ARG A 84 -1.67 -6.36 13.82
CA ARG A 84 -1.16 -5.90 15.12
C ARG A 84 -2.09 -4.91 15.82
N ARG A 85 -2.85 -4.13 15.05
CA ARG A 85 -3.83 -3.17 15.55
C ARG A 85 -5.23 -3.75 15.74
N GLY A 86 -5.44 -5.05 15.47
CA GLY A 86 -6.75 -5.70 15.56
C GLY A 86 -7.76 -5.25 14.50
N LEU A 87 -7.31 -4.61 13.42
CA LEU A 87 -8.16 -4.12 12.33
C LEU A 87 -8.57 -5.23 11.36
N VAL A 88 -7.74 -6.28 11.30
CA VAL A 88 -8.03 -7.55 10.63
C VAL A 88 -7.62 -8.68 11.57
N VAL A 89 -8.38 -9.76 11.56
CA VAL A 89 -8.11 -10.95 12.36
C VAL A 89 -7.91 -12.11 11.39
N PRO A 90 -6.75 -12.78 11.38
CA PRO A 90 -6.57 -14.03 10.66
C PRO A 90 -7.54 -15.06 11.26
N VAL A 91 -8.33 -15.70 10.41
CA VAL A 91 -9.22 -16.81 10.78
C VAL A 91 -8.52 -18.15 10.60
#